data_AF-A0AAD6PVP7-F1
#
_entry.id   AF-A0AAD6PVP7-F1
#
_cell.length_a   1.000
_cell.length_b   1.000
_cell.length_c   1.000
_cell.angle_alpha   90.00
_cell.angle_beta   90.00
_cell.angle_gamma   90.00
#
_symmetry.space_group_name_H-M   'P 1'
#
loop_
_entity.id
_entity.type
_entity.pdbx_description
1 polymer ?
#
loop_
_entity_poly.entity_id
_entity_poly.type
_entity_poly.pdbx_seq_one_letter_code
_entity_poly.pdbx_strand_id
1 'polypeptide(L)'
;MVKRAINEEDEVEDDEDDDSDNDEDDYEDDGDEAIEGNSRHQNGHGQGHEDNRDEKSSRKISRKDVFSATSSLMQQLNGEIMNVLQDAAKSSWEKKHWMRLRLMQLEEQQVSYQCQAYELEKQRLKWVKFSSKKEREMERVKLENERRRLENERMALIVRKKELEFLDTQHQQQQQQLPSNKRSDTSSIAG
;
A
#
# COMPACT_ATOMS: atom_id res chain seq x y z
N MET A 1 -4.06 -53.14 -46.03
CA MET A 1 -2.76 -52.70 -46.60
C MET A 1 -3.01 -51.45 -47.43
N VAL A 2 -2.07 -50.49 -47.34
CA VAL A 2 -1.86 -49.27 -48.15
C VAL A 2 -2.59 -47.97 -47.72
N LYS A 3 -1.87 -47.23 -46.87
CA LYS A 3 -1.58 -45.77 -46.84
C LYS A 3 -2.31 -44.84 -47.83
N ARG A 4 -2.72 -43.66 -47.36
CA ARG A 4 -2.05 -42.37 -47.67
C ARG A 4 -2.47 -41.25 -46.73
N ALA A 5 -1.47 -40.55 -46.20
CA ALA A 5 -1.56 -39.30 -45.46
C ALA A 5 -1.71 -38.11 -46.41
N ILE A 6 -2.41 -37.06 -45.98
CA ILE A 6 -2.25 -35.69 -46.44
C ILE A 6 -2.22 -34.80 -45.18
N ASN A 7 -1.24 -33.89 -45.20
CA ASN A 7 -0.75 -32.96 -44.20
C ASN A 7 -1.23 -31.56 -44.63
N GLU A 8 -1.61 -30.70 -43.68
CA GLU A 8 -1.77 -29.24 -43.78
C GLU A 8 -2.02 -28.81 -42.31
N GLU A 9 -0.98 -28.45 -41.55
CA GLU A 9 -0.45 -27.09 -41.37
C GLU A 9 -1.55 -26.07 -41.10
N ASP A 10 -1.72 -25.71 -39.82
CA ASP A 10 -2.19 -24.39 -39.39
C ASP A 10 -1.58 -24.11 -38.00
N GLU A 11 -0.47 -23.38 -38.03
CA GLU A 11 0.08 -22.60 -36.92
C GLU A 11 -0.82 -21.39 -36.70
N VAL A 12 -1.42 -21.25 -35.51
CA VAL A 12 -1.93 -19.98 -34.96
C VAL A 12 -2.00 -20.13 -33.42
N GLU A 13 -1.72 -19.16 -32.57
CA GLU A 13 -1.07 -17.86 -32.64
C GLU A 13 -0.61 -17.63 -31.18
N ASP A 14 0.53 -16.97 -31.02
CA ASP A 14 1.11 -16.59 -29.74
C ASP A 14 0.24 -15.45 -29.16
N ASP A 15 -0.55 -15.72 -28.12
CA ASP A 15 -1.25 -14.68 -27.36
C ASP A 15 -0.20 -13.95 -26.50
N GLU A 16 0.52 -13.01 -27.15
CA GLU A 16 1.27 -11.97 -26.46
C GLU A 16 0.26 -11.03 -25.78
N ASP A 17 0.03 -11.25 -24.48
CA ASP A 17 -0.58 -10.25 -23.58
C ASP A 17 0.34 -9.02 -23.51
N ASP A 18 0.19 -8.13 -24.50
CA ASP A 18 0.72 -6.76 -24.53
C ASP A 18 -0.05 -5.91 -23.51
N ASP A 19 0.30 -6.07 -22.23
CA ASP A 19 -0.15 -5.20 -21.13
C ASP A 19 0.64 -3.88 -21.20
N SER A 20 0.46 -3.17 -22.31
CA SER A 20 0.91 -1.80 -22.53
C SER A 20 0.04 -0.86 -21.72
N ASP A 21 0.30 -0.78 -20.42
CA ASP A 21 -0.14 0.33 -19.56
C ASP A 21 0.71 1.57 -19.91
N ASN A 22 0.55 2.03 -21.15
CA ASN A 22 0.98 3.32 -21.63
C ASN A 22 -0.06 4.37 -21.19
N ASP A 23 0.15 4.93 -20.00
CA ASP A 23 -0.47 6.20 -19.61
C ASP A 23 0.68 7.21 -19.39
N GLU A 24 1.42 7.46 -20.48
CA GLU A 24 2.15 8.70 -20.71
C GLU A 24 1.14 9.85 -20.88
N ASP A 25 0.72 10.44 -19.76
CA ASP A 25 0.29 11.85 -19.73
C ASP A 25 1.33 12.63 -18.93
N ASP A 26 2.45 12.86 -19.60
CA ASP A 26 3.37 13.95 -19.36
C ASP A 26 2.69 15.26 -19.79
N TYR A 27 2.28 16.05 -18.80
CA TYR A 27 2.13 17.49 -18.98
C TYR A 27 3.03 18.18 -17.95
N GLU A 28 4.10 18.77 -18.49
CA GLU A 28 4.99 19.72 -17.85
C GLU A 28 4.25 20.91 -17.23
N ASP A 29 5.02 21.67 -16.43
CA ASP A 29 4.81 23.05 -15.98
C ASP A 29 4.12 23.18 -14.58
N ASP A 30 4.74 23.72 -13.54
CA ASP A 30 5.62 24.90 -13.52
C ASP A 30 6.65 24.76 -12.38
N GLY A 31 7.82 25.35 -12.60
CA GLY A 31 9.00 25.19 -11.76
C GLY A 31 9.00 25.99 -10.45
N ASP A 32 10.09 25.73 -9.73
CA ASP A 32 10.66 26.50 -8.62
C ASP A 32 10.15 26.16 -7.20
N GLU A 33 10.90 25.33 -6.48
CA GLU A 33 11.85 25.87 -5.50
C GLU A 33 12.93 24.82 -5.16
N ALA A 34 14.18 25.28 -5.27
CA ALA A 34 15.40 24.52 -5.04
C ALA A 34 15.46 23.87 -3.64
N ILE A 35 15.67 22.55 -3.59
CA ILE A 35 16.21 21.88 -2.40
C ILE A 35 17.70 21.57 -2.63
N GLU A 36 18.50 22.62 -2.54
CA GLU A 36 19.95 22.49 -2.36
C GLU A 36 20.22 22.36 -0.86
N GLY A 37 20.59 21.15 -0.40
CA GLY A 37 20.71 20.89 1.04
C GLY A 37 21.28 19.52 1.39
N ASN A 38 22.42 19.21 0.81
CA ASN A 38 23.29 18.07 1.11
C ASN A 38 23.59 17.89 2.63
N SER A 39 23.38 16.70 3.21
CA SER A 39 24.42 15.98 3.99
C SER A 39 23.95 14.68 4.67
N ARG A 40 24.63 13.59 4.28
CA ARG A 40 24.87 12.34 5.02
C ARG A 40 25.20 12.56 6.49
N HIS A 41 24.68 11.74 7.42
CA HIS A 41 25.33 11.17 8.63
C HIS A 41 24.40 10.05 9.18
N GLN A 42 24.68 8.77 8.94
CA GLN A 42 25.35 7.81 9.84
C GLN A 42 24.81 7.70 11.29
N ASN A 43 24.42 6.45 11.58
CA ASN A 43 24.53 5.70 12.83
C ASN A 43 23.35 5.71 13.81
N GLY A 44 22.91 4.49 14.13
CA GLY A 44 21.71 4.21 14.89
C GLY A 44 21.89 4.30 16.38
N HIS A 45 20.78 4.11 17.09
CA HIS A 45 20.69 3.56 18.44
C HIS A 45 19.32 2.89 18.55
N GLY A 46 19.31 1.60 18.89
CA GLY A 46 18.10 0.91 19.30
C GLY A 46 17.83 1.16 20.77
N GLN A 47 16.56 1.14 21.16
CA GLN A 47 16.11 0.58 22.44
C GLN A 47 14.58 0.45 22.37
N GLY A 48 14.08 -0.74 22.71
CA GLY A 48 12.67 -1.07 22.65
C GLY A 48 11.81 -0.34 23.68
N HIS A 49 10.54 -0.18 23.33
CA HIS A 49 9.44 -0.11 24.29
C HIS A 49 8.20 -0.72 23.61
N GLU A 50 7.89 -1.96 23.96
CA GLU A 50 6.56 -2.54 23.78
C GLU A 50 5.61 -1.90 24.81
N ASP A 51 4.29 -1.97 24.58
CA ASP A 51 3.19 -1.53 25.47
C ASP A 51 2.61 -0.11 25.29
N ASN A 52 1.78 0.06 24.25
CA ASN A 52 0.33 0.22 24.42
C ASN A 52 -0.33 0.47 23.06
N ARG A 53 -0.79 -0.62 22.43
CA ARG A 53 -1.86 -0.58 21.45
C ARG A 53 -3.18 -0.44 22.20
N ASP A 54 -3.73 0.76 22.20
CA ASP A 54 -5.15 1.09 22.06
C ASP A 54 -5.39 2.44 22.73
N GLU A 55 -5.48 3.50 21.93
CA GLU A 55 -6.64 4.38 22.04
C GLU A 55 -6.72 5.23 20.78
N LYS A 56 -7.53 4.70 19.86
CA LYS A 56 -8.18 5.42 18.79
C LYS A 56 -8.87 6.66 19.38
N SER A 57 -8.20 7.80 19.39
CA SER A 57 -8.89 9.09 19.37
C SER A 57 -8.72 9.75 18.02
N SER A 58 -9.09 9.00 16.97
CA SER A 58 -9.75 9.62 15.84
C SER A 58 -10.96 10.33 16.43
N ARG A 59 -10.84 11.64 16.67
CA ARG A 59 -11.95 12.53 16.99
C ARG A 59 -12.88 12.54 15.77
N LYS A 60 -13.61 11.44 15.59
CA LYS A 60 -14.83 11.39 14.82
C LYS A 60 -15.72 12.39 15.54
N ILE A 61 -15.74 13.63 15.07
CA ILE A 61 -16.74 14.61 15.47
C ILE A 61 -18.05 13.86 15.37
N SER A 62 -18.65 13.59 16.53
CA SER A 62 -19.88 12.84 16.54
C SER A 62 -20.86 13.66 15.70
N ARG A 63 -21.67 13.03 14.84
CA ARG A 63 -22.65 13.81 14.06
C ARG A 63 -23.50 14.71 14.97
N LYS A 64 -23.70 14.29 16.22
CA LYS A 64 -24.34 15.05 17.29
C LYS A 64 -23.67 16.39 17.60
N ASP A 65 -22.34 16.50 17.55
CA ASP A 65 -21.62 17.76 17.75
C ASP A 65 -21.80 18.73 16.58
N VAL A 66 -21.84 18.24 15.34
CA VAL A 66 -22.14 19.07 14.15
C VAL A 66 -23.57 19.59 14.22
N PHE A 67 -24.53 18.75 14.59
CA PHE A 67 -25.93 19.17 14.79
C PHE A 67 -26.08 20.16 15.95
N SER A 68 -25.29 20.02 17.02
CA SER A 68 -25.29 20.97 18.14
C SER A 68 -24.69 22.33 17.74
N ALA A 69 -23.59 22.33 16.98
CA ALA A 69 -22.95 23.56 16.50
C ALA A 69 -23.83 24.32 15.49
N THR A 70 -24.46 23.60 14.56
CA THR A 70 -25.41 24.18 13.59
C THR A 70 -26.64 24.75 14.28
N SER A 71 -27.16 24.07 15.32
CA SER A 71 -28.25 24.60 16.15
C SER A 71 -27.87 25.91 16.84
N SER A 72 -26.64 26.04 17.36
CA SER A 72 -26.17 27.27 18.01
C SER A 72 -26.06 28.45 17.02
N LEU A 73 -25.49 28.21 15.83
CA LEU A 73 -25.40 29.23 14.78
C LEU A 73 -26.78 29.69 14.29
N MET A 74 -27.73 28.76 14.15
CA MET A 74 -29.11 29.11 13.82
C MET A 74 -29.78 29.95 14.91
N GLN A 75 -29.52 29.67 16.19
CA GLN A 75 -30.02 30.49 17.29
C GLN A 75 -29.44 31.92 17.25
N GLN A 76 -28.15 32.05 16.95
CA GLN A 76 -27.50 33.36 16.80
C GLN A 76 -28.11 34.16 15.64
N LEU A 77 -28.27 33.55 14.47
CA LEU A 77 -28.89 34.20 13.32
C LEU A 77 -30.34 34.62 13.61
N ASN A 78 -31.12 33.76 14.26
CA ASN A 78 -32.48 34.10 14.67
C ASN A 78 -32.50 35.29 15.64
N GLY A 79 -31.55 35.35 16.58
CA GLY A 79 -31.37 36.50 17.47
C GLY A 79 -31.07 37.79 16.72
N GLU A 80 -30.15 37.76 15.76
CA GLU A 80 -29.82 38.93 14.92
C GLU A 80 -31.03 39.43 14.11
N ILE A 81 -31.79 38.51 13.50
CA ILE A 81 -33.00 38.84 12.73
C ILE A 81 -34.05 39.48 13.64
N MET A 82 -34.31 38.89 14.80
CA MET A 82 -35.29 39.40 15.76
C MET A 82 -34.89 40.79 16.28
N ASN A 83 -33.60 41.01 16.55
CA ASN A 83 -33.08 42.31 16.98
C ASN A 83 -33.36 43.41 15.94
N VAL A 84 -33.17 43.14 14.65
CA VAL A 84 -33.43 44.13 13.59
C VAL A 84 -34.92 44.33 13.33
N LEU A 85 -35.72 43.27 13.46
CA LEU A 85 -37.16 43.35 13.23
C LEU A 85 -37.90 44.10 14.34
N GLN A 86 -37.53 43.88 15.60
CA GLN A 86 -38.13 44.52 16.78
C GLN A 86 -37.61 45.95 17.04
N ASP A 87 -36.53 46.35 16.37
CA ASP A 87 -36.01 47.71 16.45
C ASP A 87 -37.03 48.72 15.90
N ALA A 88 -37.69 49.44 16.82
CA ALA A 88 -38.70 50.44 16.49
C ALA A 88 -38.09 51.74 15.92
N ALA A 89 -36.77 51.96 16.10
CA ALA A 89 -36.08 53.13 15.58
C ALA A 89 -35.76 53.00 14.08
N LYS A 90 -35.77 51.79 13.53
CA LYS A 90 -35.50 51.51 12.11
C LYS A 90 -36.75 51.54 11.26
N SER A 91 -36.68 52.22 10.12
CA SER A 91 -37.72 52.22 9.10
C SER A 91 -37.86 50.85 8.42
N SER A 92 -39.00 50.62 7.78
CA SER A 92 -39.22 49.39 6.99
C SER A 92 -38.21 49.23 5.85
N TRP A 93 -37.72 50.34 5.28
CA TRP A 93 -36.73 50.31 4.20
C TRP A 93 -35.36 49.84 4.71
N GLU A 94 -34.90 50.37 5.85
CA GLU A 94 -33.63 49.98 6.46
C GLU A 94 -33.63 48.50 6.86
N LYS A 95 -34.74 48.01 7.43
CA LYS A 95 -34.92 46.58 7.74
C LYS A 95 -34.80 45.70 6.48
N LYS A 96 -35.45 46.11 5.38
CA LYS A 96 -35.36 45.40 4.09
C LYS A 96 -33.96 45.44 3.49
N HIS A 97 -33.28 46.57 3.60
CA HIS A 97 -31.91 46.73 3.13
C HIS A 97 -30.94 45.84 3.92
N TRP A 98 -31.07 45.83 5.25
CA TRP A 98 -30.28 44.95 6.11
C TRP A 98 -30.48 43.47 5.77
N MET A 99 -31.72 43.03 5.54
CA MET A 99 -31.98 41.63 5.13
C MET A 99 -31.30 41.26 3.82
N ARG A 100 -31.30 42.16 2.82
CA ARG A 100 -30.60 41.93 1.54
C ARG A 100 -29.09 41.84 1.74
N LEU A 101 -28.51 42.73 2.53
CA LEU A 101 -27.08 42.69 2.82
C LEU A 101 -26.70 41.40 3.57
N ARG A 102 -27.53 40.99 4.54
CA ARG A 102 -27.31 39.76 5.29
C ARG A 102 -27.39 38.51 4.41
N LEU A 103 -28.33 38.48 3.46
CA LEU A 103 -28.42 37.40 2.48
C LEU A 103 -27.15 37.32 1.61
N MET A 104 -26.70 38.45 1.08
CA MET A 104 -25.49 38.51 0.24
C MET A 104 -24.24 38.02 1.00
N GLN A 105 -24.10 38.38 2.28
CA GLN A 105 -23.01 37.89 3.12
C GLN A 105 -23.05 36.37 3.33
N LEU A 106 -24.25 35.80 3.50
CA LEU A 106 -24.40 34.35 3.67
C LEU A 106 -24.09 33.60 2.37
N GLU A 107 -24.49 34.15 1.21
CA GLU A 107 -24.14 33.61 -0.10
C GLU A 107 -22.62 33.62 -0.32
N GLU A 108 -21.94 34.72 0.03
CA GLU A 108 -20.47 34.82 -0.05
C GLU A 108 -19.79 33.78 0.85
N GLN A 109 -20.25 33.63 2.09
CA GLN A 109 -19.74 32.62 3.01
C GLN A 109 -19.94 31.20 2.47
N GLN A 110 -21.12 30.91 1.93
CA GLN A 110 -21.44 29.61 1.33
C GLN A 110 -20.47 29.27 0.20
N VAL A 111 -20.25 30.21 -0.73
CA VAL A 111 -19.32 30.00 -1.86
C VAL A 111 -17.89 29.81 -1.35
N SER A 112 -17.45 30.58 -0.36
CA SER A 112 -16.12 30.42 0.26
C SER A 112 -15.94 29.01 0.84
N TYR A 113 -16.93 28.48 1.55
CA TYR A 113 -16.88 27.12 2.08
C TYR A 113 -16.88 26.06 0.98
N GLN A 114 -17.62 26.27 -0.11
CA GLN A 114 -17.58 25.37 -1.27
C GLN A 114 -16.20 25.34 -1.92
N CYS A 115 -15.54 26.50 -2.09
CA CYS A 115 -14.18 26.58 -2.61
C CYS A 115 -13.17 25.84 -1.71
N GLN A 116 -13.27 26.03 -0.39
CA GLN A 116 -12.42 25.33 0.58
C GLN A 116 -12.64 23.81 0.54
N ALA A 117 -13.91 23.37 0.48
CA ALA A 117 -14.25 21.96 0.38
C ALA A 117 -13.73 21.33 -0.92
N TYR A 118 -13.81 22.07 -2.04
CA TYR A 118 -13.27 21.62 -3.32
C TYR A 118 -11.75 21.44 -3.26
N GLU A 119 -11.02 22.39 -2.68
CA GLU A 119 -9.56 22.27 -2.55
C GLU A 119 -9.17 21.09 -1.63
N LEU A 120 -9.90 20.88 -0.53
CA LEU A 120 -9.71 19.70 0.32
C LEU A 120 -9.98 18.40 -0.45
N GLU A 121 -11.00 18.35 -1.30
CA GLU A 121 -11.27 17.16 -2.12
C GLU A 121 -10.14 16.91 -3.13
N LYS A 122 -9.55 17.96 -3.74
CA LYS A 122 -8.36 17.78 -4.59
C LYS A 122 -7.21 17.14 -3.83
N GLN A 123 -6.91 17.63 -2.63
CA GLN A 123 -5.84 17.06 -1.80
C GLN A 123 -6.17 15.62 -1.39
N ARG A 124 -7.44 15.32 -1.08
CA ARG A 124 -7.91 13.96 -0.80
C ARG A 124 -7.69 13.03 -1.99
N LEU A 125 -8.02 13.47 -3.20
CA LEU A 125 -7.81 12.69 -4.43
C LEU A 125 -6.32 12.43 -4.69
N LYS A 126 -5.46 13.44 -4.49
CA LYS A 126 -4.00 13.26 -4.56
C LYS A 126 -3.53 12.19 -3.55
N TRP A 127 -4.04 12.25 -2.33
CA TRP A 127 -3.70 11.27 -1.29
C TRP A 127 -4.18 9.86 -1.62
N VAL A 128 -5.39 9.71 -2.15
CA VAL A 128 -5.94 8.41 -2.58
C VAL A 128 -5.07 7.81 -3.71
N LYS A 129 -4.70 8.61 -4.71
CA LYS A 129 -3.81 8.16 -5.79
C LYS A 129 -2.44 7.73 -5.25
N PHE A 130 -1.83 8.55 -4.40
CA PHE A 130 -0.53 8.25 -3.80
C PHE A 130 -0.56 6.97 -2.94
N SER A 131 -1.54 6.86 -2.06
CA SER A 131 -1.69 5.69 -1.16
C SER A 131 -1.94 4.40 -1.93
N SER A 132 -2.79 4.42 -2.96
CA SER A 132 -3.01 3.26 -3.83
C SER A 132 -1.73 2.85 -4.59
N LYS A 133 -0.97 3.82 -5.12
CA LYS A 133 0.31 3.54 -5.78
C LYS A 133 1.31 2.91 -4.81
N LYS A 134 1.38 3.43 -3.58
CA LYS A 134 2.27 2.90 -2.53
C LYS A 134 1.87 1.50 -2.07
N GLU A 135 0.58 1.23 -1.93
CA GLU A 135 0.08 -0.09 -1.55
C GLU A 135 0.48 -1.17 -2.58
N ARG A 136 0.28 -0.90 -3.88
CA ARG A 136 0.72 -1.80 -4.95
C ARG A 136 2.23 -2.00 -4.99
N GLU A 137 3.01 -0.95 -4.76
CA GLU A 137 4.48 -1.05 -4.67
C GLU A 137 4.91 -1.96 -3.51
N MET A 138 4.28 -1.82 -2.34
CA MET A 138 4.54 -2.65 -1.17
C MET A 138 4.16 -4.12 -1.42
N GLU A 139 3.03 -4.38 -2.09
CA GLU A 139 2.60 -5.72 -2.46
C GLU A 139 3.58 -6.38 -3.43
N ARG A 140 4.08 -5.64 -4.42
CA ARG A 140 5.12 -6.12 -5.34
C ARG A 140 6.38 -6.54 -4.61
N VAL A 141 6.89 -5.71 -3.69
CA VAL A 141 8.08 -6.02 -2.89
C VAL A 141 7.85 -7.25 -2.01
N LYS A 142 6.64 -7.40 -1.44
CA LYS A 142 6.27 -8.58 -0.63
C LYS A 142 6.32 -9.86 -1.47
N LEU A 143 5.73 -9.85 -2.66
CA LEU A 143 5.74 -10.99 -3.59
C LEU A 143 7.17 -11.32 -4.05
N GLU A 144 8.00 -10.30 -4.33
CA GLU A 144 9.39 -10.54 -4.69
C GLU A 144 10.18 -11.19 -3.55
N ASN A 145 9.97 -10.73 -2.32
CA ASN A 145 10.60 -11.32 -1.14
C ASN A 145 10.18 -12.78 -0.96
N GLU A 146 8.89 -13.08 -1.13
CA GLU A 146 8.37 -14.44 -1.07
C GLU A 146 8.95 -15.34 -2.15
N ARG A 147 9.05 -14.84 -3.39
CA ARG A 147 9.74 -15.55 -4.48
C ARG A 147 11.18 -15.87 -4.12
N ARG A 148 11.93 -14.90 -3.60
CA ARG A 148 13.33 -15.10 -3.17
C ARG A 148 13.42 -16.09 -2.01
N ARG A 149 12.50 -16.05 -1.05
CA ARG A 149 12.42 -17.02 0.06
C ARG A 149 12.23 -18.45 -0.48
N LEU A 150 11.30 -18.64 -1.40
CA LEU A 150 11.05 -19.95 -2.02
C LEU A 150 12.27 -20.44 -2.83
N GLU A 151 12.95 -19.56 -3.56
CA GLU A 151 14.18 -19.94 -4.26
C GLU A 151 15.31 -20.31 -3.27
N ASN A 152 15.45 -19.57 -2.17
CA ASN A 152 16.41 -19.92 -1.11
C ASN A 152 16.11 -21.31 -0.52
N GLU A 153 14.83 -21.62 -0.26
CA GLU A 153 14.40 -22.94 0.22
C GLU A 153 14.71 -24.04 -0.81
N ARG A 154 14.40 -23.78 -2.08
CA ARG A 154 14.72 -24.69 -3.20
C ARG A 154 16.22 -24.97 -3.27
N MET A 155 17.05 -23.94 -3.23
CA MET A 155 18.51 -24.08 -3.28
C MET A 155 19.06 -24.84 -2.07
N ALA A 156 18.54 -24.58 -0.86
CA ALA A 156 18.92 -25.31 0.35
C ALA A 156 18.60 -26.82 0.24
N LEU A 157 17.43 -27.17 -0.32
CA LEU A 157 17.07 -28.57 -0.56
C LEU A 157 17.99 -29.25 -1.58
N ILE A 158 18.39 -28.55 -2.64
CA ILE A 158 19.34 -29.06 -3.64
C ILE A 158 20.69 -29.36 -2.97
N VAL A 159 21.21 -28.43 -2.15
CA VAL A 159 22.47 -28.62 -1.42
C VAL A 159 22.37 -29.83 -0.49
N ARG A 160 21.31 -29.93 0.32
CA ARG A 160 21.12 -31.05 1.24
C ARG A 160 21.04 -32.40 0.51
N LYS A 161 20.40 -32.45 -0.66
CA LYS A 161 20.38 -33.65 -1.50
C LYS A 161 21.79 -34.03 -1.95
N LYS A 162 22.59 -33.05 -2.40
CA LYS A 162 23.98 -33.27 -2.82
C LYS A 162 24.89 -33.72 -1.69
N GLU A 163 24.69 -33.18 -0.48
CA GLU A 163 25.40 -33.64 0.72
C GLU A 163 25.10 -35.11 1.03
N LEU A 164 23.83 -35.54 0.93
CA LEU A 164 23.45 -36.93 1.13
C LEU A 164 24.01 -37.87 0.04
N GLU A 165 23.93 -37.47 -1.24
CA GLU A 165 24.54 -38.21 -2.36
C GLU A 165 26.06 -38.38 -2.17
N PHE A 166 26.73 -37.34 -1.67
CA PHE A 166 28.16 -37.39 -1.39
C PHE A 166 28.51 -38.33 -0.21
N LEU A 167 27.73 -38.28 0.88
CA LEU A 167 27.91 -39.17 2.03
C LEU A 167 27.69 -40.65 1.67
N ASP A 168 26.68 -40.94 0.84
CA ASP A 168 26.40 -42.31 0.37
C ASP A 168 27.57 -42.85 -0.47
N THR A 169 28.09 -42.02 -1.39
CA THR A 169 29.26 -42.37 -2.21
C THR A 169 30.50 -42.63 -1.35
N GLN A 170 30.75 -41.78 -0.35
CA GLN A 170 31.85 -41.97 0.61
C GLN A 170 31.70 -43.28 1.41
N HIS A 171 30.50 -43.58 1.90
CA HIS A 171 30.23 -44.81 2.64
C HIS A 171 30.43 -46.06 1.78
N GLN A 172 29.95 -46.05 0.54
CA GLN A 172 30.13 -47.15 -0.41
C GLN A 172 31.61 -47.36 -0.78
N GLN A 173 32.38 -46.28 -0.90
CA GLN A 173 33.82 -46.35 -1.14
C GLN A 173 34.59 -46.90 0.07
N GLN A 174 34.16 -46.60 1.30
CA GLN A 174 34.75 -47.14 2.52
C GLN A 174 34.43 -48.64 2.71
N GLN A 175 33.22 -49.09 2.35
CA GLN A 175 32.88 -50.52 2.38
C GLN A 175 33.70 -51.37 1.39
N GLN A 176 33.99 -50.84 0.20
CA GLN A 176 34.79 -51.54 -0.80
C GLN A 176 36.28 -51.63 -0.42
N GLN A 177 36.77 -50.78 0.49
CA GLN A 177 38.15 -50.79 0.96
C GLN A 177 38.38 -51.62 2.23
N LEU A 178 37.35 -52.27 2.79
CA LEU A 178 37.53 -53.25 3.87
C LEU A 178 38.06 -54.58 3.29
N PRO A 179 39.32 -54.99 3.53
CA PRO A 179 39.84 -56.24 3.01
C PRO A 179 39.08 -57.41 3.64
N SER A 180 38.62 -58.34 2.79
CA SER A 180 37.97 -59.59 3.19
C SER A 180 38.97 -60.57 3.83
N ASN A 181 39.56 -60.21 4.97
CA ASN A 181 40.30 -61.16 5.80
C ASN A 181 39.32 -62.00 6.63
N LYS A 182 38.58 -62.86 5.93
CA LYS A 182 37.84 -63.99 6.52
C LYS A 182 37.94 -65.19 5.59
N ARG A 183 39.16 -65.71 5.41
CA ARG A 183 39.36 -67.07 4.93
C ARG A 183 40.44 -67.75 5.77
N SER A 184 39.98 -68.81 6.43
CA SER A 184 40.76 -70.01 6.74
C SER A 184 41.57 -70.05 8.04
N ASP A 185 40.89 -69.91 9.18
CA ASP A 185 41.39 -70.51 10.44
C ASP A 185 40.33 -71.46 11.01
N THR A 186 40.18 -72.63 10.38
CA THR A 186 39.63 -73.80 11.07
C THR A 186 40.45 -75.03 10.71
N SER A 187 40.98 -75.68 11.74
CA SER A 187 41.56 -77.04 11.76
C SER A 187 43.09 -77.16 11.60
N SER A 188 43.80 -76.95 12.70
CA SER A 188 44.87 -77.87 13.12
C SER A 188 44.96 -77.87 14.64
N ILE A 189 44.25 -78.77 15.31
CA ILE A 189 44.63 -79.15 16.68
C ILE A 189 44.23 -80.60 17.01
N ALA A 190 45.28 -81.35 17.35
CA ALA A 190 45.35 -82.55 18.20
C ALA A 190 44.77 -83.89 17.70
N GLY A 191 45.63 -84.91 17.70
CA GLY A 191 45.26 -86.33 17.69
C GLY A 191 46.32 -87.22 17.09
#